data_AF-A0A7W5M1H6-F1
#
_entry.id   AF-A0A7W5M1H6-F1
#
_cell.length_a   1.000
_cell.length_b   1.000
_cell.length_c   1.000
_cell.angle_alpha   90.00
_cell.angle_beta   90.00
_cell.angle_gamma   90.00
#
_symmetry.space_group_name_H-M   'P 1'
#
loop_
_entity.id
_entity.type
_entity.pdbx_description
1 polymer ?
#
loop_
_entity_poly.entity_id
_entity_poly.type
_entity_poly.pdbx_seq_one_letter_code
_entity_poly.pdbx_strand_id
1 'polypeptide(L)'
;MSARMDHSGDIQQATAGLSDVLGPGLSVVFCGLNPALTAVRDGHNFSSPSNRFWRVLHLSGFTSHLLRADEERELLQYGCGITAAVSRATKSASELRLNDYKGQHLCSKRR
;
A
#
# COMPACT_ATOMS: atom_id res chain seq x y z
N MET A 1 15.68 -32.26 35.98
CA MET A 1 14.39 -31.55 35.84
C MET A 1 14.49 -30.61 34.65
N SER A 2 13.92 -31.02 33.52
CA SER A 2 14.01 -30.32 32.23
C SER A 2 12.88 -29.29 32.14
N ALA A 3 13.19 -28.00 32.19
CA ALA A 3 12.24 -26.94 31.87
C ALA A 3 12.36 -26.63 30.37
N ARG A 4 11.42 -27.16 29.58
CA ARG A 4 11.12 -26.65 28.25
C ARG A 4 10.35 -25.34 28.44
N MET A 5 10.94 -24.22 28.02
CA MET A 5 10.18 -22.98 27.82
C MET A 5 10.04 -22.81 26.32
N ASP A 6 8.93 -23.36 25.83
CA ASP A 6 8.27 -22.93 24.61
C ASP A 6 8.00 -21.41 24.74
N HIS A 7 8.71 -20.61 23.94
CA HIS A 7 8.33 -19.26 23.59
C HIS A 7 8.01 -19.25 22.09
N SER A 8 6.92 -19.92 21.74
CA SER A 8 6.18 -19.68 20.51
C SER A 8 5.52 -18.31 20.64
N GLY A 9 6.35 -17.26 20.50
CA GLY A 9 5.87 -15.91 20.29
C GLY A 9 5.14 -15.90 18.96
N ASP A 10 3.83 -16.08 19.03
CA ASP A 10 2.92 -15.93 17.91
C ASP A 10 3.08 -14.49 17.41
N ILE A 11 3.89 -14.32 16.35
CA ILE A 11 4.01 -13.04 15.66
C ILE A 11 2.62 -12.76 15.13
N GLN A 12 1.90 -11.87 15.82
CA GLN A 12 0.68 -11.26 15.33
C GLN A 12 0.93 -10.82 13.90
N GLN A 13 0.39 -11.60 12.97
CA GLN A 13 0.64 -11.46 11.55
C GLN A 13 0.03 -10.12 11.17
N ALA A 14 0.87 -9.09 11.03
CA ALA A 14 0.44 -7.72 10.85
C ALA A 14 -0.53 -7.64 9.66
N THR A 15 -1.81 -7.43 9.97
CA THR A 15 -2.88 -7.05 9.05
C THR A 15 -2.71 -5.60 8.58
N ALA A 16 -1.47 -5.14 8.41
CA ALA A 16 -1.13 -3.79 8.00
C ALA A 16 -0.72 -3.84 6.53
N GLY A 17 -1.73 -3.87 5.64
CA GLY A 17 -1.52 -3.42 4.27
C GLY A 17 -0.96 -1.99 4.30
N LEU A 18 -0.20 -1.62 3.28
CA LEU A 18 0.38 -0.27 3.17
C LEU A 18 -0.67 0.82 3.41
N SER A 19 -0.19 1.95 3.93
CA SER A 19 -1.08 3.06 4.27
C SER A 19 -1.71 3.65 3.01
N ASP A 20 -3.03 3.76 3.03
CA ASP A 20 -3.78 4.61 2.11
C ASP A 20 -3.24 6.05 2.18
N VAL A 21 -3.08 6.66 1.01
CA VAL A 21 -2.83 8.10 0.87
C VAL A 21 -4.11 8.72 0.35
N LEU A 22 -5.01 9.05 1.28
CA LEU A 22 -6.32 9.60 0.98
C LEU A 22 -6.56 10.90 1.74
N GLY A 23 -7.31 11.79 1.10
CA GLY A 23 -7.74 13.08 1.66
C GLY A 23 -9.06 13.53 1.04
N PRO A 24 -9.70 14.57 1.57
CA PRO A 24 -10.88 15.17 0.95
C PRO A 24 -10.49 15.89 -0.35
N GLY A 25 -11.43 15.99 -1.29
CA GLY A 25 -11.27 16.82 -2.49
C GLY A 25 -10.27 16.28 -3.53
N LEU A 26 -9.89 15.01 -3.45
CA LEU A 26 -9.04 14.38 -4.48
C LEU A 26 -9.75 14.35 -5.83
N SER A 27 -9.01 14.71 -6.87
CA SER A 27 -9.44 14.61 -8.27
C SER A 27 -9.23 13.21 -8.82
N VAL A 28 -8.17 12.53 -8.40
CA VAL A 28 -7.83 11.17 -8.86
C VAL A 28 -7.33 10.32 -7.70
N VAL A 29 -7.74 9.04 -7.66
CA VAL A 29 -7.18 8.04 -6.75
C VAL A 29 -6.63 6.88 -7.56
N PHE A 30 -5.33 6.62 -7.42
CA PHE A 30 -4.66 5.49 -8.03
C PHE A 30 -4.86 4.24 -7.16
N CYS A 31 -5.58 3.27 -7.70
CA CYS A 31 -5.83 2.00 -7.01
C CYS A 31 -4.83 0.94 -7.48
N GLY A 32 -3.86 0.61 -6.62
CA GLY A 32 -3.03 -0.57 -6.78
C GLY A 32 -3.84 -1.84 -6.57
N LEU A 33 -3.34 -2.99 -7.03
CA LEU A 33 -4.03 -4.26 -6.82
C LEU A 33 -3.92 -4.70 -5.35
N ASN A 34 -2.69 -4.86 -4.88
CA ASN A 34 -2.37 -5.23 -3.51
C ASN A 34 -0.91 -4.84 -3.18
N PRO A 35 -0.55 -4.67 -1.91
CA PRO A 35 0.82 -4.38 -1.52
C PRO A 35 1.80 -5.49 -1.93
N ALA A 36 2.93 -5.11 -2.54
CA ALA A 36 4.06 -6.04 -2.68
C ALA A 36 4.74 -6.21 -1.30
N LEU A 37 5.29 -7.40 -1.02
CA LEU A 37 6.03 -7.62 0.24
C LEU A 37 7.19 -6.63 0.44
N THR A 38 7.87 -6.24 -0.64
CA THR A 38 8.94 -5.24 -0.59
C THR A 38 8.41 -3.88 -0.19
N ALA A 39 7.26 -3.49 -0.73
CA ALA A 39 6.65 -2.20 -0.42
C ALA A 39 6.21 -2.15 1.05
N VAL A 40 5.64 -3.23 1.59
CA VAL A 40 5.33 -3.34 3.03
C VAL A 40 6.59 -3.21 3.89
N ARG A 41 7.67 -3.89 3.50
CA ARG A 41 8.97 -3.79 4.20
C ARG A 41 9.52 -2.37 4.17
N ASP A 42 9.44 -1.70 3.03
CA ASP A 42 9.97 -0.35 2.83
C ASP A 42 9.05 0.72 3.43
N GLY A 43 7.80 0.36 3.77
CA GLY A 43 6.81 1.26 4.37
C GLY A 43 6.14 2.23 3.40
N HIS A 44 6.40 2.11 2.10
CA HIS A 44 5.97 3.08 1.09
C HIS A 44 5.35 2.41 -0.14
N ASN A 45 4.29 3.02 -0.69
CA ASN A 45 3.64 2.52 -1.89
C ASN A 45 4.58 2.59 -3.10
N PHE A 46 4.59 1.51 -3.87
CA PHE A 46 5.36 1.39 -5.11
C PHE A 46 6.88 1.67 -4.94
N SER A 47 7.46 1.34 -3.79
CA SER A 47 8.87 1.62 -3.44
C SER A 47 9.92 0.88 -4.28
N SER A 48 9.56 -0.25 -4.88
CA SER A 48 10.50 -1.07 -5.66
C SER A 48 11.09 -0.26 -6.83
N PRO A 49 12.42 -0.29 -7.05
CA PRO A 49 13.04 0.37 -8.21
C PRO A 49 12.54 -0.15 -9.57
N SER A 50 12.02 -1.38 -9.62
CA SER A 50 11.40 -1.95 -10.81
C SER A 50 9.98 -1.43 -11.07
N ASN A 51 9.33 -0.82 -10.07
CA ASN A 51 8.01 -0.25 -10.21
C ASN A 51 8.11 1.12 -10.90
N ARG A 52 7.25 1.34 -11.90
CA ARG A 52 7.29 2.56 -12.73
C ARG A 52 6.29 3.62 -12.29
N PHE A 53 5.48 3.38 -11.27
CA PHE A 53 4.39 4.26 -10.85
C PHE A 53 4.83 5.73 -10.74
N TRP A 54 5.82 6.01 -9.87
CA TRP A 54 6.30 7.37 -9.62
C TRP A 54 6.84 8.05 -10.88
N ARG A 55 7.61 7.31 -11.68
CA ARG A 55 8.15 7.81 -12.96
C ARG A 55 7.04 8.14 -13.96
N VAL A 56 6.06 7.25 -14.13
CA VAL A 56 4.95 7.45 -15.06
C VAL A 56 4.05 8.59 -14.61
N LEU A 57 3.79 8.70 -13.31
CA LEU A 57 2.98 9.76 -12.73
C LEU A 57 3.55 11.15 -13.03
N HIS A 58 4.86 11.32 -12.84
CA HIS A 58 5.54 12.56 -13.19
C HIS A 58 5.53 12.82 -14.70
N LEU A 59 5.92 11.84 -15.51
CA LEU A 59 6.01 12.00 -16.97
C LEU A 59 4.65 12.24 -17.65
N SER A 60 3.54 11.85 -17.00
CA SER A 60 2.18 12.14 -17.47
C SER A 60 1.64 13.48 -16.98
N GLY A 61 2.42 14.23 -16.19
CA GLY A 61 2.09 15.60 -15.79
C GLY A 61 1.22 15.72 -14.53
N PHE A 62 1.00 14.63 -13.78
CA PHE A 62 0.28 14.71 -12.50
C PHE A 62 1.09 15.42 -11.42
N THR A 63 2.42 15.28 -11.44
CA THR A 63 3.33 15.93 -10.49
C THR A 63 4.35 16.80 -11.22
N SER A 64 4.69 17.94 -10.62
CA SER A 64 5.66 18.89 -11.19
C SER A 64 7.09 18.35 -11.25
N HIS A 65 7.41 17.38 -10.40
CA HIS A 65 8.68 16.68 -10.33
C HIS A 65 8.49 15.20 -9.98
N LEU A 66 9.56 14.42 -10.10
CA LEU A 66 9.58 13.01 -9.73
C LEU A 66 9.63 12.86 -8.20
N LEU A 67 8.48 12.49 -7.61
CA LEU A 67 8.41 12.13 -6.19
C LEU A 67 9.09 10.78 -5.93
N ARG A 68 9.77 10.66 -4.78
CA ARG A 68 10.19 9.38 -4.22
C ARG A 68 9.04 8.70 -3.48
N ALA A 69 9.16 7.41 -3.24
CA ALA A 69 8.12 6.65 -2.53
C ALA A 69 7.90 7.15 -1.09
N ASP A 70 8.95 7.62 -0.41
CA ASP A 70 8.86 8.23 0.93
C ASP A 70 8.17 9.60 0.94
N GLU A 71 7.97 10.20 -0.23
CA GLU A 71 7.28 11.49 -0.43
C GLU A 71 5.80 11.28 -0.83
N GLU A 72 5.27 10.06 -0.74
CA GLU A 72 3.93 9.71 -1.25
C GLU A 72 2.79 10.58 -0.73
N ARG A 73 2.91 11.14 0.48
CA ARG A 73 1.91 12.05 1.06
C ARG A 73 1.81 13.39 0.33
N GLU A 74 2.84 13.80 -0.41
CA GLU A 74 2.80 15.02 -1.22
C GLU A 74 1.80 14.93 -2.35
N LEU A 75 1.39 13.72 -2.77
CA LEU A 75 0.34 13.53 -3.78
C LEU A 75 -0.96 14.25 -3.47
N LEU A 76 -1.29 14.38 -2.18
CA LEU A 76 -2.50 15.07 -1.74
C LEU A 76 -2.50 16.55 -2.19
N GLN A 77 -1.33 17.18 -2.32
CA GLN A 77 -1.19 18.55 -2.80
C GLN A 77 -1.49 18.68 -4.30
N TYR A 78 -1.33 17.58 -5.05
CA TYR A 78 -1.66 17.48 -6.48
C TYR A 78 -3.09 16.97 -6.70
N GLY A 79 -3.91 16.88 -5.65
CA GLY A 79 -5.26 16.32 -5.73
C GLY A 79 -5.27 14.82 -6.09
N CYS A 80 -4.17 14.12 -5.84
CA CYS A 80 -4.00 12.69 -6.12
C CYS A 80 -3.93 11.87 -4.84
N GLY A 81 -4.43 10.63 -4.88
CA GLY A 81 -4.33 9.68 -3.77
C GLY A 81 -3.90 8.28 -4.23
N ILE A 82 -3.58 7.43 -3.27
CA ILE A 82 -3.23 6.01 -3.48
C ILE A 82 -4.06 5.14 -2.55
N THR A 83 -4.55 4.02 -3.07
CA THR A 83 -5.14 2.93 -2.27
C THR A 83 -4.84 1.58 -2.91
N ALA A 84 -5.26 0.49 -2.28
CA ALA A 84 -5.16 -0.86 -2.82
C ALA A 84 -6.52 -1.58 -2.83
N ALA A 85 -6.84 -2.27 -3.92
CA ALA A 85 -8.07 -3.05 -4.05
C ALA A 85 -8.14 -4.19 -3.02
N VAL A 86 -6.99 -4.77 -2.66
CA VAL A 86 -6.82 -5.82 -1.66
C VAL A 86 -5.75 -5.41 -0.64
N SER A 87 -6.02 -5.57 0.65
CA SER A 87 -5.09 -5.23 1.73
C SER A 87 -3.97 -6.25 1.94
N ARG A 88 -4.19 -7.52 1.58
CA ARG A 88 -3.23 -8.61 1.77
C ARG A 88 -2.00 -8.43 0.86
N ALA A 89 -0.83 -8.36 1.49
CA ALA A 89 0.42 -8.32 0.76
C ALA A 89 0.79 -9.68 0.15
N THR A 90 1.35 -9.68 -1.06
CA THR A 90 1.81 -10.90 -1.75
C THR A 90 3.13 -10.70 -2.47
N LYS A 91 3.79 -11.80 -2.86
CA LYS A 91 4.98 -11.73 -3.73
C LYS A 91 4.59 -11.40 -5.18
N SER A 92 3.43 -11.90 -5.59
CA SER A 92 2.87 -11.70 -6.93
C SER A 92 1.36 -11.56 -6.88
N ALA A 93 0.81 -10.77 -7.80
CA ALA A 93 -0.64 -10.63 -8.01
C ALA A 93 -1.35 -11.98 -8.21
N SER A 94 -0.66 -12.97 -8.81
CA SER A 94 -1.21 -14.31 -9.05
C SER A 94 -1.51 -15.10 -7.78
N GLU A 95 -0.97 -14.68 -6.63
CA GLU A 95 -1.25 -15.32 -5.34
C GLU A 95 -2.57 -14.85 -4.72
N LEU A 96 -3.25 -13.87 -5.32
CA LEU A 96 -4.54 -13.39 -4.86
C LEU A 96 -5.65 -14.42 -5.15
N ARG A 97 -6.55 -14.54 -4.18
CA ARG A 97 -7.71 -15.42 -4.20
C ARG A 97 -8.98 -14.58 -4.15
N LEU A 98 -10.10 -15.14 -4.60
CA LEU A 98 -11.38 -14.43 -4.62
C LEU A 98 -11.80 -13.90 -3.24
N ASN A 99 -11.45 -14.61 -2.17
CA ASN A 99 -11.77 -14.15 -0.81
C ASN A 99 -10.95 -12.93 -0.36
N ASP A 100 -9.81 -12.64 -0.97
CA ASP A 100 -9.01 -11.45 -0.61
C ASP A 100 -9.72 -10.14 -0.97
N TYR A 101 -10.68 -10.20 -1.90
CA TYR A 101 -11.50 -9.06 -2.31
C TYR A 101 -12.74 -8.86 -1.41
N LYS A 102 -13.07 -9.84 -0.56
CA LYS A 102 -14.25 -9.78 0.31
C LYS A 102 -13.87 -9.09 1.63
N GLY A 103 -14.68 -8.11 2.06
CA GLY A 103 -14.50 -7.44 3.35
C GLY A 103 -13.57 -6.22 3.33
N GLN A 104 -13.14 -5.77 2.15
CA GLN A 104 -12.36 -4.54 1.97
C GLN A 104 -13.21 -3.32 2.34
N HIS A 105 -13.05 -2.84 3.58
CA HIS A 105 -13.57 -1.54 3.98
C HIS A 105 -12.65 -0.46 3.40
N LEU A 106 -12.93 -0.03 2.17
CA LEU A 106 -12.44 1.25 1.68
C LEU A 106 -12.93 2.33 2.65
N CYS A 107 -11.99 2.91 3.39
CA CYS A 107 -12.12 4.05 4.30
C CYS A 107 -13.53 4.30 4.85
N SER A 108 -13.74 4.05 6.15
CA SER A 108 -14.94 4.50 6.84
C SER A 108 -15.16 5.99 6.55
N LYS A 109 -16.25 6.32 5.87
CA LYS A 109 -16.67 7.71 5.63
C LYS A 109 -16.83 8.37 7.00
N ARG A 110 -15.83 9.10 7.48
CA ARG A 110 -16.07 10.11 8.50
C ARG A 110 -16.80 11.24 7.78
N ARG A 111 -18.08 11.37 8.12
CA ARG A 111 -18.95 12.46 7.70
C ARG A 111 -18.33 13.80 8.11
#